data_AF-A0AAV2SMV3-F1
#
_entry.id   AF-A0AAV2SMV3-F1
#
_cell.length_a   1.000
_cell.length_b   1.000
_cell.length_c   1.000
_cell.angle_alpha   90.00
_cell.angle_beta   90.00
_cell.angle_gamma   90.00
#
_symmetry.space_group_name_H-M   'P 1'
#
loop_
_entity.id
_entity.type
_entity.pdbx_description
1 polymer ?
#
loop_
_entity_poly.entity_id
_entity_poly.type
_entity_poly.pdbx_seq_one_letter_code
_entity_poly.pdbx_strand_id
1 'polypeptide(L)'
;MSVVLSSVIGGVLRRSVCRSTAEVTQLSRAATALPLLHLTNTTGYSAPTTNIILPQSFIPTIQHFHTTSIHQDTESAIQQQEQLQDEGRSSANSVAVAERDKLYSSVEVECRSSEPAVLRSYLTFVTAAAGYLDVPLQDVEWPKKHIHRWTLLKSVHIHKKHRVQYEVRTHFLIMRFVRLTSSTAETFLEYIQRNLPEGVSMKVTKNELSNLPEHIK
;
A
#
# COMPACT_ATOMS: atom_id res chain seq x y z
N MET A 1 -75.94 -23.07 -13.25
CA MET A 1 -75.77 -24.13 -12.22
C MET A 1 -74.57 -23.78 -11.38
N SER A 2 -74.82 -23.43 -10.11
CA SER A 2 -73.84 -23.07 -9.09
C SER A 2 -73.51 -24.29 -8.22
N VAL A 3 -72.24 -24.53 -7.92
CA VAL A 3 -71.67 -25.18 -6.71
C VAL A 3 -70.13 -25.05 -6.84
N VAL A 4 -69.44 -24.13 -6.14
CA VAL A 4 -68.94 -24.13 -4.74
C VAL A 4 -67.99 -25.29 -4.42
N LEU A 5 -66.72 -24.97 -4.07
CA LEU A 5 -65.92 -25.50 -2.92
C LEU A 5 -64.46 -24.99 -3.01
N SER A 6 -64.10 -23.98 -2.19
CA SER A 6 -63.18 -24.04 -1.02
C SER A 6 -61.69 -24.25 -1.35
N SER A 7 -60.83 -23.22 -1.27
CA SER A 7 -60.15 -22.71 -0.05
C SER A 7 -59.33 -23.76 0.71
N VAL A 8 -57.99 -23.65 0.67
CA VAL A 8 -57.10 -23.76 1.85
C VAL A 8 -55.82 -22.95 1.61
N ILE A 9 -55.60 -22.01 2.53
CA ILE A 9 -54.40 -21.19 2.75
C ILE A 9 -53.33 -22.04 3.47
N GLY A 10 -52.05 -21.85 3.14
CA GLY A 10 -50.97 -22.55 3.85
C GLY A 10 -49.59 -21.95 3.63
N GLY A 11 -49.37 -20.72 4.09
CA GLY A 11 -48.02 -20.18 4.28
C GLY A 11 -47.34 -20.85 5.48
N VAL A 12 -46.12 -21.38 5.28
CA VAL A 12 -45.29 -21.91 6.37
C VAL A 12 -44.01 -21.11 6.49
N LEU A 13 -44.05 -20.26 7.52
CA LEU A 13 -42.98 -19.58 8.22
C LEU A 13 -41.84 -20.55 8.58
N ARG A 14 -40.63 -20.36 8.04
CA ARG A 14 -39.42 -20.99 8.61
C ARG A 14 -38.76 -20.03 9.58
N ARG A 15 -39.09 -20.25 10.85
CA ARG A 15 -38.46 -19.63 12.02
C ARG A 15 -37.00 -20.05 12.16
N SER A 16 -36.21 -19.09 12.62
CA SER A 16 -34.92 -19.26 13.27
C SER A 16 -35.03 -20.18 14.49
N VAL A 17 -34.08 -21.10 14.63
CA VAL A 17 -33.77 -21.75 15.91
C VAL A 17 -32.26 -21.83 16.03
N CYS A 18 -31.70 -20.96 16.86
CA CYS A 18 -30.39 -21.14 17.46
C CYS A 18 -30.46 -22.35 18.41
N ARG A 19 -29.52 -23.29 18.29
CA ARG A 19 -29.24 -24.27 19.36
C ARG A 19 -27.76 -24.23 19.71
N SER A 20 -27.53 -23.64 20.87
CA SER A 20 -26.39 -23.86 21.75
C SER A 20 -26.41 -25.31 22.26
N THR A 21 -25.25 -25.96 22.25
CA THR A 21 -24.88 -27.00 23.22
C THR A 21 -23.39 -26.92 23.48
N ALA A 22 -23.02 -26.49 24.68
CA ALA A 22 -21.71 -26.63 25.27
C ALA A 22 -21.73 -27.82 26.23
N GLU A 23 -20.72 -28.68 26.17
CA GLU A 23 -20.26 -29.64 27.20
C GLU A 23 -18.80 -29.95 26.81
N VAL A 24 -17.77 -29.49 27.53
CA VAL A 24 -17.28 -29.88 28.87
C VAL A 24 -16.85 -31.35 28.91
N THR A 25 -15.55 -31.61 28.70
CA THR A 25 -14.88 -32.75 29.34
C THR A 25 -13.45 -32.38 29.69
N GLN A 26 -13.18 -32.47 30.99
CA GLN A 26 -11.92 -32.28 31.68
C GLN A 26 -10.96 -33.44 31.40
N LEU A 27 -9.68 -33.16 31.15
CA LEU A 27 -8.60 -34.13 31.38
C LEU A 27 -7.51 -33.46 32.21
N SER A 28 -7.47 -33.88 33.48
CA SER A 28 -6.53 -33.49 34.51
C SER A 28 -5.26 -34.33 34.46
N ARG A 29 -4.12 -33.65 34.64
CA ARG A 29 -2.92 -34.04 35.40
C ARG A 29 -2.50 -35.52 35.44
N ALA A 30 -1.30 -35.78 34.94
CA ALA A 30 -0.34 -36.61 35.65
C ALA A 30 1.06 -35.98 35.53
N ALA A 31 1.60 -35.55 36.68
CA ALA A 31 2.97 -35.11 36.85
C ALA A 31 3.84 -36.33 37.17
N THR A 32 5.05 -36.39 36.61
CA THR A 32 6.10 -37.26 37.13
C THR A 32 7.41 -36.49 37.04
N ALA A 33 7.95 -36.16 38.21
CA ALA A 33 9.24 -35.53 38.42
C ALA A 33 10.34 -36.61 38.44
N LEU A 34 11.60 -36.17 38.20
CA LEU A 34 12.90 -36.64 38.73
C LEU A 34 14.02 -36.29 37.71
N PRO A 35 15.29 -36.17 38.11
CA PRO A 35 15.86 -35.24 39.10
C PRO A 35 17.00 -34.39 38.49
N LEU A 36 17.36 -33.35 39.24
CA LEU A 36 18.43 -32.38 38.98
C LEU A 36 19.82 -33.05 39.07
N LEU A 37 20.67 -32.90 38.04
CA LEU A 37 22.10 -33.18 38.13
C LEU A 37 22.94 -31.98 37.69
N HIS A 38 24.04 -31.83 38.44
CA HIS A 38 24.93 -30.70 38.60
C HIS A 38 25.79 -30.36 37.37
N LEU A 39 26.23 -29.10 37.34
CA LEU A 39 27.16 -28.50 36.38
C LEU A 39 28.55 -29.14 36.41
N THR A 40 29.16 -29.27 35.23
CA THR A 40 30.60 -28.98 35.01
C THR A 40 30.82 -28.39 33.61
N ASN A 41 31.53 -27.25 33.57
CA ASN A 41 32.16 -26.66 32.39
C ASN A 41 33.10 -27.66 31.70
N THR A 42 33.24 -27.58 30.38
CA THR A 42 34.52 -27.36 29.65
C THR A 42 34.31 -27.49 28.13
N THR A 43 34.83 -26.50 27.39
CA THR A 43 35.50 -26.63 26.07
C THR A 43 34.75 -27.25 24.89
N GLY A 44 34.49 -26.44 23.85
CA GLY A 44 34.23 -26.97 22.51
C GLY A 44 33.43 -26.08 21.57
N TYR A 45 33.70 -24.77 21.52
CA TYR A 45 33.21 -23.95 20.41
C TYR A 45 34.04 -24.27 19.16
N SER A 46 33.59 -25.23 18.35
CA SER A 46 34.09 -25.44 16.99
C SER A 46 33.16 -24.74 16.00
N ALA A 47 33.55 -23.54 15.58
CA ALA A 47 32.95 -22.86 14.44
C ALA A 47 33.09 -23.74 13.18
N PRO A 48 32.04 -23.97 12.39
CA PRO A 48 32.22 -24.48 11.03
C PRO A 48 32.75 -23.33 10.16
N THR A 49 34.06 -23.30 9.97
CA THR A 49 34.72 -22.53 8.91
C THR A 49 34.40 -23.21 7.58
N THR A 50 33.24 -22.92 7.02
CA THR A 50 32.96 -23.26 5.62
C THR A 50 33.48 -22.12 4.76
N ASN A 51 34.70 -22.30 4.25
CA ASN A 51 35.28 -21.45 3.21
C ASN A 51 34.43 -21.57 1.94
N ILE A 52 33.45 -20.68 1.77
CA ILE A 52 32.80 -20.45 0.49
C ILE A 52 33.66 -19.43 -0.25
N ILE A 53 34.47 -19.96 -1.17
CA ILE A 53 35.17 -19.19 -2.18
C ILE A 53 34.10 -18.53 -3.06
N LEU A 54 33.94 -17.21 -2.90
CA LEU A 54 33.24 -16.35 -3.85
C LEU A 54 34.02 -16.36 -5.17
N PRO A 55 33.47 -16.86 -6.29
CA PRO A 55 34.02 -16.50 -7.59
C PRO A 55 33.76 -15.00 -7.79
N GLN A 56 34.86 -14.24 -7.82
CA GLN A 56 34.84 -12.84 -8.20
C GLN A 56 34.44 -12.67 -9.66
N SER A 57 33.74 -11.56 -9.90
CA SER A 57 33.55 -10.86 -11.18
C SER A 57 32.90 -11.64 -12.33
N PHE A 58 31.59 -11.44 -12.49
CA PHE A 58 30.99 -11.36 -13.82
C PHE A 58 30.11 -10.10 -13.88
N ILE A 59 30.79 -8.96 -14.08
CA ILE A 59 30.16 -7.69 -14.43
C ILE A 59 29.91 -7.77 -15.94
N PRO A 60 28.67 -7.75 -16.44
CA PRO A 60 28.46 -7.48 -17.85
C PRO A 60 28.78 -6.01 -18.11
N THR A 61 29.88 -5.78 -18.83
CA THR A 61 30.25 -4.48 -19.40
C THR A 61 29.08 -3.92 -20.20
N ILE A 62 28.55 -2.79 -19.72
CA ILE A 62 27.63 -1.93 -20.46
C ILE A 62 28.39 -1.47 -21.71
N GLN A 63 27.96 -1.92 -22.89
CA GLN A 63 28.43 -1.36 -24.14
C GLN A 63 27.86 0.05 -24.28
N HIS A 64 28.73 1.04 -24.13
CA HIS A 64 28.48 2.42 -24.52
C HIS A 64 28.31 2.49 -26.04
N PHE A 65 27.11 2.81 -26.52
CA PHE A 65 26.92 3.25 -27.91
C PHE A 65 27.04 4.77 -27.95
N HIS A 66 28.19 5.25 -28.42
CA HIS A 66 28.41 6.64 -28.80
C HIS A 66 27.95 6.86 -30.26
N THR A 67 26.94 7.73 -30.39
CA THR A 67 26.73 8.78 -31.41
C THR A 67 27.52 8.68 -32.73
N THR A 68 26.80 8.76 -33.85
CA THR A 68 27.17 9.70 -34.92
C THR A 68 25.97 10.50 -35.43
N SER A 69 26.26 11.78 -35.60
CA SER A 69 25.46 12.87 -36.13
C SER A 69 25.17 12.76 -37.62
N ILE A 70 23.96 13.13 -38.02
CA ILE A 70 23.69 13.73 -39.34
C ILE A 70 22.89 15.02 -39.08
N HIS A 71 23.61 16.14 -39.02
CA HIS A 71 23.13 17.46 -39.45
C HIS A 71 23.57 17.55 -40.93
N GLN A 72 22.80 18.04 -41.90
CA GLN A 72 22.16 19.34 -42.09
C GLN A 72 21.55 19.22 -43.52
N ASP A 73 20.31 19.57 -43.85
CA ASP A 73 19.86 20.94 -44.16
C ASP A 73 18.36 20.87 -44.53
N THR A 74 17.52 21.72 -43.94
CA THR A 74 16.48 22.48 -44.66
C THR A 74 15.99 23.58 -43.72
N GLU A 75 16.68 24.71 -43.72
CA GLU A 75 16.12 25.97 -43.25
C GLU A 75 15.26 26.56 -44.36
N SER A 76 13.95 26.69 -44.15
CA SER A 76 13.18 27.91 -44.49
C SER A 76 11.67 27.70 -44.29
N ALA A 77 11.06 28.72 -43.68
CA ALA A 77 9.62 28.99 -43.58
C ALA A 77 8.82 28.18 -42.53
N ILE A 78 8.71 28.73 -41.31
CA ILE A 78 7.62 29.65 -40.92
C ILE A 78 7.92 30.14 -39.50
N GLN A 79 8.33 31.41 -39.42
CA GLN A 79 8.16 32.23 -38.22
C GLN A 79 6.68 32.57 -38.12
N GLN A 80 6.05 32.27 -36.98
CA GLN A 80 5.11 33.14 -36.25
C GLN A 80 4.42 32.36 -35.12
N GLN A 81 4.47 32.96 -33.92
CA GLN A 81 3.71 32.69 -32.68
C GLN A 81 4.33 31.74 -31.63
N GLU A 82 5.37 32.23 -30.97
CA GLU A 82 5.50 32.12 -29.51
C GLU A 82 4.62 33.20 -28.85
N GLN A 83 3.76 32.84 -27.89
CA GLN A 83 3.40 33.67 -26.73
C GLN A 83 2.48 32.92 -25.73
N LEU A 84 2.91 32.92 -24.46
CA LEU A 84 2.15 32.73 -23.20
C LEU A 84 1.78 31.27 -22.85
N GLN A 85 2.24 30.63 -21.76
CA GLN A 85 2.49 31.12 -20.39
C GLN A 85 3.64 30.33 -19.73
N ASP A 86 4.68 31.03 -19.32
CA ASP A 86 5.63 30.62 -18.27
C ASP A 86 5.43 31.60 -17.13
N GLU A 87 4.77 31.16 -16.06
CA GLU A 87 4.56 31.95 -14.84
C GLU A 87 5.31 31.27 -13.71
N GLY A 88 6.38 31.91 -13.24
CA GLY A 88 6.87 31.66 -11.88
C GLY A 88 8.37 31.67 -11.61
N ARG A 89 9.22 32.38 -12.38
CA ARG A 89 10.60 32.67 -11.91
C ARG A 89 10.90 34.16 -11.88
N SER A 90 10.40 34.82 -10.84
CA SER A 90 10.98 36.02 -10.25
C SER A 90 10.82 35.89 -8.73
N SER A 91 11.84 36.00 -7.90
CA SER A 91 12.45 37.28 -7.57
C SER A 91 13.76 37.07 -6.81
N ALA A 92 14.84 37.71 -7.27
CA ALA A 92 15.99 38.03 -6.43
C ALA A 92 15.82 39.46 -5.93
N ASN A 93 15.90 39.64 -4.60
CA ASN A 93 15.76 40.87 -3.82
C ASN A 93 14.33 41.36 -3.51
N SER A 94 13.65 40.65 -2.61
CA SER A 94 12.76 41.26 -1.62
C SER A 94 13.24 40.82 -0.24
N VAL A 95 13.21 41.73 0.74
CA VAL A 95 13.36 41.36 2.16
C VAL A 95 12.28 40.31 2.42
N ALA A 96 12.70 39.05 2.58
CA ALA A 96 11.85 37.89 2.50
C ALA A 96 10.74 37.95 3.55
N VAL A 97 9.57 38.43 3.16
CA VAL A 97 8.33 38.12 3.88
C VAL A 97 8.14 36.63 3.65
N ALA A 98 8.69 35.81 4.54
CA ALA A 98 8.53 34.37 4.50
C ALA A 98 7.03 34.08 4.40
N GLU A 99 6.58 33.56 3.25
CA GLU A 99 5.22 33.07 3.10
C GLU A 99 4.97 32.07 4.23
N ARG A 100 3.88 32.25 4.96
CA ARG A 100 3.57 31.37 6.09
C ARG A 100 3.33 29.97 5.55
N ASP A 101 3.93 28.98 6.20
CA ASP A 101 3.76 27.59 5.81
C ASP A 101 2.28 27.17 5.95
N LYS A 102 1.80 26.38 5.01
CA LYS A 102 0.45 25.82 5.05
C LYS A 102 0.41 24.76 6.13
N LEU A 103 -0.67 24.73 6.90
CA LEU A 103 -0.86 23.74 7.94
C LEU A 103 -1.83 22.68 7.44
N TYR A 104 -1.51 21.42 7.64
CA TYR A 104 -2.39 20.30 7.36
C TYR A 104 -2.96 19.75 8.67
N SER A 105 -4.29 19.66 8.72
CA SER A 105 -5.00 18.98 9.80
C SER A 105 -4.61 17.51 9.82
N SER A 106 -4.69 16.89 8.64
CA SER A 106 -4.28 15.51 8.41
C SER A 106 -3.75 15.32 6.99
N VAL A 107 -2.80 14.41 6.85
CA VAL A 107 -2.33 13.88 5.57
C VAL A 107 -2.60 12.38 5.58
N GLU A 108 -3.51 11.95 4.72
CA GLU A 108 -3.88 10.54 4.56
C GLU A 108 -3.12 9.93 3.38
N VAL A 109 -2.42 8.84 3.65
CA VAL A 109 -1.67 8.06 2.66
C VAL A 109 -2.36 6.72 2.49
N GLU A 110 -2.99 6.53 1.34
CA GLU A 110 -3.64 5.28 0.93
C GLU A 110 -2.73 4.52 -0.04
N CYS A 111 -2.22 3.37 0.40
CA CYS A 111 -1.44 2.45 -0.41
C CYS A 111 -2.31 1.28 -0.86
N ARG A 112 -2.18 0.89 -2.13
CA ARG A 112 -2.90 -0.21 -2.76
C ARG A 112 -1.93 -1.19 -3.39
N SER A 113 -2.12 -2.49 -3.15
CA SER A 113 -1.28 -3.54 -3.76
C SER A 113 -2.04 -4.83 -3.99
N SER A 114 -1.53 -5.68 -4.87
CA SER A 114 -1.97 -7.08 -4.96
C SER A 114 -1.52 -7.90 -3.75
N GLU A 115 -0.33 -7.60 -3.22
CA GLU A 115 0.29 -8.42 -2.16
C GLU A 115 0.18 -7.75 -0.78
N PRO A 116 -0.48 -8.40 0.20
CA PRO A 116 -0.64 -7.83 1.53
C PRO A 116 0.67 -7.82 2.33
N ALA A 117 1.61 -8.73 2.04
CA ALA A 117 2.90 -8.79 2.72
C ALA A 117 3.75 -7.54 2.42
N VAL A 118 3.71 -7.06 1.18
CA VAL A 118 4.41 -5.84 0.74
C VAL A 118 3.85 -4.61 1.46
N LEU A 119 2.53 -4.51 1.61
CA LEU A 119 1.93 -3.41 2.38
C LEU A 119 2.35 -3.44 3.86
N ARG A 120 2.48 -4.62 4.46
CA ARG A 120 2.92 -4.76 5.87
C ARG A 120 4.37 -4.34 6.05
N SER A 121 5.28 -4.76 5.17
CA SER A 121 6.67 -4.32 5.25
C SER A 121 6.79 -2.82 5.02
N TYR A 122 6.03 -2.28 4.08
CA TYR A 122 6.00 -0.85 3.80
C TYR A 122 5.46 -0.04 4.97
N LEU A 123 4.41 -0.52 5.66
CA LEU A 123 3.94 0.08 6.90
C LEU A 123 5.05 0.19 7.96
N THR A 124 5.83 -0.88 8.17
CA THR A 124 6.95 -0.87 9.12
C THR A 124 8.00 0.18 8.72
N PHE A 125 8.34 0.27 7.44
CA PHE A 125 9.27 1.28 6.92
C PHE A 125 8.75 2.71 7.16
N VAL A 126 7.50 2.98 6.81
CA VAL A 126 6.89 4.31 6.97
C VAL A 126 6.77 4.69 8.45
N THR A 127 6.41 3.73 9.31
CA THR A 127 6.31 3.95 10.76
C THR A 127 7.68 4.28 11.35
N ALA A 128 8.75 3.60 10.91
CA ALA A 128 10.10 3.90 11.34
C ALA A 128 10.53 5.30 10.88
N ALA A 129 10.30 5.66 9.61
CA ALA A 129 10.62 6.99 9.08
C ALA A 129 9.86 8.10 9.84
N ALA A 130 8.57 7.90 10.11
CA ALA A 130 7.76 8.83 10.88
C ALA A 130 8.32 9.03 12.30
N GLY A 131 8.80 7.95 12.94
CA GLY A 131 9.43 8.02 14.26
C GLY A 131 10.74 8.80 14.29
N TYR A 132 11.52 8.81 13.22
CA TYR A 132 12.77 9.60 13.15
C TYR A 132 12.52 11.09 12.88
N LEU A 133 11.45 11.43 12.16
CA LEU A 133 11.06 12.81 11.86
C LEU A 133 10.06 13.38 12.87
N ASP A 134 9.73 12.63 13.93
CA ASP A 134 8.71 12.96 14.92
C ASP A 134 7.35 13.33 14.31
N VAL A 135 7.00 12.69 13.19
CA VAL A 135 5.71 12.84 12.51
C VAL A 135 4.68 11.95 13.22
N PRO A 136 3.62 12.53 13.83
CA PRO A 136 2.67 11.73 14.59
C PRO A 136 1.75 10.95 13.65
N LEU A 137 1.89 9.62 13.68
CA LEU A 137 0.96 8.68 13.07
C LEU A 137 -0.25 8.50 14.01
N GLN A 138 -1.44 8.91 13.55
CA GLN A 138 -2.66 8.81 14.33
C GLN A 138 -3.26 7.41 14.24
N ASP A 139 -3.60 7.00 13.02
CA ASP A 139 -4.34 5.77 12.76
C ASP A 139 -3.74 5.01 11.58
N VAL A 140 -3.84 3.68 11.67
CA VAL A 140 -3.53 2.76 10.57
C VAL A 140 -4.74 1.85 10.35
N GLU A 141 -5.33 1.93 9.18
CA GLU A 141 -6.51 1.16 8.82
C GLU A 141 -6.20 0.16 7.71
N TRP A 142 -6.82 -1.01 7.81
CA TRP A 142 -6.78 -2.08 6.80
C TRP A 142 -8.20 -2.31 6.27
N PRO A 143 -8.66 -1.51 5.29
CA PRO A 143 -9.97 -1.70 4.69
C PRO A 143 -10.14 -3.08 4.06
N LYS A 144 -11.39 -3.48 3.86
CA LYS A 144 -11.72 -4.73 3.19
C LYS A 144 -11.14 -4.74 1.77
N LYS A 145 -10.37 -5.79 1.45
CA LYS A 145 -9.83 -6.00 0.11
C LYS A 145 -10.91 -6.01 -0.96
N HIS A 146 -10.60 -5.43 -2.10
CA HIS A 146 -11.45 -5.44 -3.28
C HIS A 146 -11.09 -6.63 -4.16
N ILE A 147 -12.08 -7.34 -4.69
CA ILE A 147 -11.87 -8.52 -5.53
C ILE A 147 -12.69 -8.37 -6.80
N HIS A 148 -12.01 -8.26 -7.93
CA HIS A 148 -12.61 -8.33 -9.25
C HIS A 148 -12.50 -9.74 -9.80
N ARG A 149 -13.59 -10.26 -10.37
CA ARG A 149 -13.62 -11.60 -10.97
C ARG A 149 -14.05 -11.54 -12.41
N TRP A 150 -13.31 -12.24 -13.27
CA TRP A 150 -13.67 -12.45 -14.67
C TRP A 150 -13.72 -13.94 -14.97
N THR A 151 -14.66 -14.34 -15.82
CA THR A 151 -14.79 -15.74 -16.22
C THR A 151 -14.63 -15.86 -17.73
N LEU A 152 -13.51 -16.41 -18.15
CA LEU A 152 -13.15 -16.57 -19.56
C LEU A 152 -13.37 -18.02 -20.00
N LEU A 153 -13.45 -18.25 -21.32
CA LEU A 153 -13.40 -19.61 -21.86
C LEU A 153 -11.99 -20.18 -21.64
N LYS A 154 -11.90 -21.48 -21.34
CA LYS A 154 -10.60 -22.16 -21.22
C LYS A 154 -9.97 -22.39 -22.60
N SER A 155 -10.81 -22.67 -23.60
CA SER A 155 -10.41 -22.82 -25.00
C SER A 155 -10.55 -21.49 -25.74
N VAL A 156 -9.75 -21.30 -26.78
CA VAL A 156 -9.87 -20.16 -27.71
C VAL A 156 -11.21 -20.17 -28.45
N HIS A 157 -11.77 -21.35 -28.80
CA HIS A 157 -12.99 -21.44 -29.62
C HIS A 157 -13.98 -22.53 -29.16
N ILE A 158 -15.28 -22.29 -29.44
CA ILE A 158 -16.51 -23.13 -29.31
C ILE A 158 -16.85 -23.71 -27.91
N HIS A 159 -15.87 -24.08 -27.09
CA HIS A 159 -16.11 -24.86 -25.88
C HIS A 159 -16.61 -24.04 -24.68
N LYS A 160 -17.88 -23.57 -24.73
CA LYS A 160 -18.50 -22.70 -23.71
C LYS A 160 -18.63 -23.31 -22.30
N LYS A 161 -18.74 -24.64 -22.21
CA LYS A 161 -18.91 -25.35 -20.92
C LYS A 161 -17.66 -25.29 -20.04
N HIS A 162 -16.47 -25.19 -20.63
CA HIS A 162 -15.20 -25.19 -19.91
C HIS A 162 -14.70 -23.75 -19.75
N ARG A 163 -14.80 -23.21 -18.53
CA ARG A 163 -14.44 -21.83 -18.20
C ARG A 163 -13.41 -21.78 -17.08
N VAL A 164 -12.61 -20.71 -17.09
CA VAL A 164 -11.64 -20.40 -16.03
C VAL A 164 -12.08 -19.10 -15.36
N GLN A 165 -12.02 -19.07 -14.02
CA GLN A 165 -12.25 -17.86 -13.25
C GLN A 165 -10.91 -17.25 -12.89
N TYR A 166 -10.71 -16.00 -13.31
CA TYR A 166 -9.61 -15.17 -12.89
C TYR A 166 -10.09 -14.19 -11.83
N GLU A 167 -9.23 -13.85 -10.89
CA GLU A 167 -9.50 -12.79 -9.94
C GLU A 167 -8.29 -11.89 -9.75
N VAL A 168 -8.56 -10.60 -9.58
CA VAL A 168 -7.58 -9.60 -9.18
C VAL A 168 -7.99 -9.10 -7.81
N ARG A 169 -7.06 -9.19 -6.87
CA ARG A 169 -7.24 -8.76 -5.48
C ARG A 169 -6.50 -7.45 -5.29
N THR A 170 -7.14 -6.49 -4.66
CA THR A 170 -6.52 -5.22 -4.26
C THR A 170 -6.68 -5.08 -2.77
N HIS A 171 -5.55 -5.09 -2.08
CA HIS A 171 -5.44 -4.80 -0.66
C HIS A 171 -5.18 -3.31 -0.48
N PHE A 172 -5.71 -2.76 0.62
CA PHE A 172 -5.60 -1.36 0.98
C PHE A 172 -4.91 -1.24 2.33
N LEU A 173 -4.09 -0.20 2.46
CA LEU A 173 -3.48 0.26 3.68
C LEU A 173 -3.67 1.77 3.73
N ILE A 174 -4.33 2.28 4.76
CA ILE A 174 -4.52 3.72 4.96
C ILE A 174 -3.76 4.13 6.22
N MET A 175 -2.90 5.13 6.09
CA MET A 175 -2.13 5.71 7.19
C MET A 175 -2.50 7.18 7.32
N ARG A 176 -2.88 7.62 8.52
CA ARG A 176 -3.26 9.01 8.80
C ARG A 176 -2.21 9.69 9.66
N PHE A 177 -1.58 10.72 9.12
CA PHE A 177 -0.67 11.61 9.84
C PHE A 177 -1.38 12.90 10.20
N VAL A 178 -1.11 13.46 11.37
CA VAL A 178 -1.82 14.67 11.87
C VAL A 178 -0.87 15.80 12.19
N ARG A 179 -1.40 17.04 12.20
CA ARG A 179 -0.67 18.23 12.67
C ARG A 179 0.68 18.42 11.95
N LEU A 180 0.63 18.44 10.63
CA LEU A 180 1.83 18.61 9.79
C LEU A 180 1.87 20.02 9.19
N THR A 181 3.07 20.53 8.95
CA THR A 181 3.31 21.70 8.11
C THR A 181 3.56 21.28 6.65
N SER A 182 3.50 22.18 5.68
CA SER A 182 3.69 21.80 4.27
C SER A 182 5.11 21.35 4.00
N SER A 183 6.10 22.07 4.50
CA SER A 183 7.51 21.70 4.39
C SER A 183 7.79 20.30 4.93
N THR A 184 7.32 20.01 6.15
CA THR A 184 7.50 18.69 6.79
C THR A 184 6.78 17.59 6.02
N ALA A 185 5.52 17.83 5.61
CA ALA A 185 4.75 16.86 4.86
C ALA A 185 5.39 16.57 3.49
N GLU A 186 5.91 17.57 2.79
CA GLU A 186 6.58 17.40 1.50
C GLU A 186 7.87 16.61 1.63
N THR A 187 8.76 16.95 2.58
CA THR A 187 10.00 16.19 2.81
C THR A 187 9.71 14.74 3.20
N PHE A 188 8.71 14.51 4.06
CA PHE A 188 8.30 13.18 4.48
C PHE A 188 7.73 12.36 3.31
N LEU A 189 6.81 12.95 2.54
CA LEU A 189 6.20 12.31 1.38
C LEU A 189 7.22 12.04 0.28
N GLU A 190 8.18 12.95 0.06
CA GLU A 190 9.27 12.75 -0.88
C GLU A 190 10.06 11.48 -0.57
N TYR A 191 10.48 11.31 0.69
CA TYR A 191 11.23 10.13 1.10
C TYR A 191 10.44 8.84 0.91
N ILE A 192 9.16 8.85 1.26
CA ILE A 192 8.25 7.71 1.14
C ILE A 192 7.98 7.36 -0.32
N GLN A 193 7.76 8.37 -1.17
CA GLN A 193 7.51 8.21 -2.61
C GLN A 193 8.72 7.64 -3.34
N ARG A 194 9.93 8.14 -3.02
CA ARG A 194 11.18 7.62 -3.60
C ARG A 194 11.40 6.14 -3.30
N ASN A 195 10.88 5.66 -2.17
CA ASN A 195 11.02 4.27 -1.72
C ASN A 195 9.72 3.47 -1.85
N LEU A 196 8.78 3.90 -2.71
CA LEU A 196 7.54 3.17 -2.94
C LEU A 196 7.85 1.85 -3.68
N PRO A 197 7.46 0.67 -3.13
CA PRO A 197 7.75 -0.61 -3.76
C PRO A 197 6.97 -0.83 -5.05
N GLU A 198 7.53 -1.66 -5.92
CA GLU A 198 6.90 -2.02 -7.20
C GLU A 198 5.53 -2.69 -6.99
N GLY A 199 4.60 -2.40 -7.91
CA GLY A 199 3.24 -2.93 -7.81
C GLY A 199 2.43 -2.36 -6.63
N VAL A 200 2.90 -1.29 -5.98
CA VAL A 200 2.14 -0.50 -5.03
C VAL A 200 1.77 0.84 -5.65
N SER A 201 0.49 1.17 -5.61
CA SER A 201 -0.02 2.50 -5.98
C SER A 201 -0.30 3.29 -4.71
N MET A 202 0.08 4.56 -4.69
CA MET A 202 -0.14 5.44 -3.55
C MET A 202 -1.01 6.63 -3.93
N LYS A 203 -2.00 6.91 -3.11
CA LYS A 203 -2.83 8.12 -3.16
C LYS A 203 -2.61 8.91 -1.88
N VAL A 204 -2.36 10.21 -2.03
CA VAL A 204 -2.19 11.13 -0.90
C VAL A 204 -3.35 12.12 -0.89
N THR A 205 -4.00 12.27 0.25
CA THR A 205 -5.05 13.27 0.48
C THR A 205 -4.59 14.22 1.58
N LYS A 206 -4.40 15.50 1.20
CA LYS A 206 -3.92 16.57 2.09
C LYS A 206 -5.13 17.41 2.54
N ASN A 207 -5.37 17.47 3.85
CA ASN A 207 -6.44 18.28 4.42
C ASN A 207 -5.85 19.56 5.02
N GLU A 208 -5.93 20.68 4.30
CA GLU A 208 -5.37 21.97 4.70
C GLU A 208 -6.25 22.68 5.76
N LEU A 209 -5.60 23.32 6.72
CA LEU A 209 -6.21 24.22 7.69
C LEU A 209 -6.14 25.64 7.14
N SER A 210 -7.28 26.19 6.76
CA SER A 210 -7.43 27.57 6.33
C SER A 210 -8.24 28.37 7.35
N ASN A 211 -7.94 29.66 7.42
CA ASN A 211 -8.77 30.59 8.17
C ASN A 211 -10.06 30.88 7.40
N LEU A 212 -11.09 31.37 8.11
CA LEU A 212 -12.28 31.89 7.46
C LEU A 212 -11.90 32.99 6.46
N PRO A 213 -12.49 32.97 5.25
CA PRO A 213 -12.21 33.97 4.24
C PRO A 213 -12.71 35.34 4.71
N GLU A 214 -12.06 36.40 4.24
CA GLU A 214 -12.29 37.77 4.74
C GLU A 214 -13.73 38.24 4.60
N HIS A 215 -14.44 37.79 3.57
CA HIS A 215 -15.82 38.20 3.29
C HIS A 215 -16.88 37.53 4.20
N ILE A 216 -16.51 36.55 5.04
CA ILE A 216 -17.41 35.86 5.97
C ILE A 216 -17.12 36.24 7.43
N LYS A 217 -16.05 37.00 7.69
CA LYS A 217 -15.64 37.37 9.06
C LYS A 217 -16.58 38.36 9.74
#